data_AF-A0A497HJV2-F1
#
_entry.id   AF-A0A497HJV2-F1
#
_cell.length_a   1.000
_cell.length_b   1.000
_cell.length_c   1.000
_cell.angle_alpha   90.00
_cell.angle_beta   90.00
_cell.angle_gamma   90.00
#
_symmetry.space_group_name_H-M   'P 1'
#
loop_
_entity.id
_entity.type
_entity.pdbx_description
1 polymer ?
#
loop_
_entity_poly.entity_id
_entity_poly.type
_entity_poly.pdbx_seq_one_letter_code
_entity_poly.pdbx_strand_id
1 'polypeptide(L)'
;MVKKDVVVVTGATRGIGYSVAKDLEMDNQVISIGRQKHGMEIPGEFFRCDITNEKEVKETVKSVINKYHRIDVLINCAGVMLYNDLTKATIEEFE
;
A
#
# COMPACT_ATOMS: atom_id res chain seq x y z
N MET A 1 -0.37 -28.32 4.67
CA MET A 1 -0.86 -26.93 4.78
C MET A 1 -0.20 -26.14 3.66
N VAL A 2 -0.97 -25.42 2.85
CA VAL A 2 -0.40 -24.53 1.82
C VAL A 2 0.22 -23.33 2.52
N LYS A 3 1.44 -22.97 2.15
CA LYS A 3 2.15 -21.80 2.69
C LYS A 3 1.44 -20.53 2.22
N LYS A 4 1.02 -19.65 3.13
CA LYS A 4 0.50 -18.33 2.77
C LYS A 4 1.65 -17.42 2.34
N ASP A 5 1.47 -16.70 1.24
CA ASP A 5 2.42 -15.67 0.82
C ASP A 5 2.16 -14.35 1.54
N VAL A 6 3.23 -13.58 1.73
CA VAL A 6 3.22 -12.25 2.35
C VAL A 6 3.08 -11.23 1.24
N VAL A 7 1.90 -10.61 1.15
CA VAL A 7 1.53 -9.69 0.08
C VAL A 7 1.44 -8.28 0.62
N VAL A 8 2.27 -7.37 0.12
CA VAL A 8 2.23 -5.95 0.46
C VAL A 8 1.41 -5.21 -0.60
N VAL A 9 0.40 -4.46 -0.18
CA VAL A 9 -0.45 -3.64 -1.06
C VAL A 9 -0.34 -2.17 -0.64
N THR A 10 0.20 -1.31 -1.51
CA THR A 10 0.22 0.15 -1.25
C THR A 10 -1.11 0.79 -1.67
N GLY A 11 -1.55 1.86 -1.01
CA GLY A 11 -2.84 2.49 -1.32
C GLY A 11 -4.04 1.63 -0.91
N ALA A 12 -3.85 0.70 0.03
CA ALA A 12 -4.84 -0.31 0.41
C ALA A 12 -5.97 0.21 1.31
N THR A 13 -6.02 1.51 1.60
CA THR A 13 -7.00 2.06 2.55
C THR A 13 -8.32 2.48 1.91
N ARG A 14 -8.41 2.48 0.57
CA ARG A 14 -9.63 2.73 -0.20
C ARG A 14 -9.51 2.24 -1.65
N GLY A 15 -10.61 2.30 -2.41
CA GLY A 15 -10.62 2.12 -3.87
C GLY A 15 -10.10 0.76 -4.34
N ILE A 16 -9.31 0.77 -5.42
CA ILE A 16 -8.77 -0.45 -6.05
C ILE A 16 -7.85 -1.19 -5.08
N GLY A 17 -6.91 -0.48 -4.44
CA GLY A 17 -5.98 -1.08 -3.49
C GLY A 17 -6.69 -1.79 -2.33
N TYR A 18 -7.75 -1.19 -1.79
CA TYR A 18 -8.59 -1.82 -0.76
C TYR A 18 -9.24 -3.12 -1.25
N SER A 19 -9.83 -3.08 -2.45
CA SER A 19 -10.53 -4.24 -3.01
C SER A 19 -9.56 -5.39 -3.26
N VAL A 20 -8.38 -5.09 -3.82
CA VAL A 20 -7.30 -6.05 -4.02
C VAL A 20 -6.82 -6.64 -2.69
N ALA A 21 -6.59 -5.81 -1.68
CA ALA A 21 -6.15 -6.27 -0.36
C ALA A 21 -7.20 -7.19 0.29
N LYS A 22 -8.48 -6.86 0.15
CA LYS A 22 -9.61 -7.64 0.67
C LYS A 22 -9.75 -8.99 -0.02
N ASP A 23 -9.63 -9.05 -1.34
CA ASP A 23 -9.74 -10.32 -2.06
C ASP A 23 -8.57 -11.26 -1.73
N LEU A 24 -7.37 -10.70 -1.50
CA LEU A 24 -6.17 -11.49 -1.23
C LEU A 24 -6.05 -11.98 0.23
N GLU A 25 -6.72 -11.34 1.20
CA GLU A 25 -6.54 -11.65 2.63
C GLU A 25 -7.11 -13.03 3.03
N MET A 26 -8.02 -13.58 2.21
CA MET A 26 -8.58 -14.91 2.41
C MET A 26 -7.48 -15.98 2.36
N ASP A 27 -6.62 -15.91 1.36
CA ASP A 27 -5.61 -16.94 1.07
C ASP A 27 -4.18 -16.54 1.49
N ASN A 28 -3.92 -15.26 1.74
CA ASN A 28 -2.58 -14.72 1.97
C ASN A 28 -2.43 -13.99 3.32
N GLN A 29 -1.19 -13.68 3.69
CA GLN A 29 -0.88 -12.72 4.73
C GLN A 29 -0.76 -11.33 4.09
N VAL A 30 -1.83 -10.55 4.15
CA VAL A 30 -1.87 -9.21 3.55
C VAL A 30 -1.33 -8.16 4.50
N ILE A 31 -0.54 -7.24 3.94
CA ILE A 31 0.01 -6.06 4.59
C ILE A 31 -0.48 -4.85 3.80
N SER A 32 -1.34 -4.06 4.41
CA SER A 32 -1.94 -2.87 3.82
C SER A 32 -1.15 -1.62 4.17
N ILE A 33 -0.63 -0.94 3.16
CA ILE A 33 0.11 0.33 3.31
C ILE A 33 -0.76 1.51 2.89
N GLY A 34 -0.77 2.57 3.70
CA GLY A 34 -1.35 3.86 3.34
C GLY A 34 -1.11 4.94 4.39
N ARG A 35 -1.46 6.19 4.06
CA ARG A 35 -1.19 7.36 4.94
C ARG A 35 -2.13 7.45 6.14
N GLN A 36 -3.39 7.02 5.98
CA GLN A 36 -4.42 7.10 7.01
C GLN A 36 -5.54 6.08 6.76
N LYS A 37 -6.28 5.73 7.81
CA LYS A 37 -7.49 4.90 7.75
C LYS A 37 -8.72 5.76 7.40
N HIS A 38 -9.73 5.16 6.78
CA HIS A 38 -10.95 5.86 6.33
C HIS A 38 -12.24 5.36 6.98
N GLY A 39 -12.20 5.01 8.27
CA GLY A 39 -13.38 4.58 9.03
C GLY A 39 -13.88 3.17 8.69
N MET A 40 -13.36 2.54 7.64
CA MET A 40 -13.53 1.12 7.34
C MET A 40 -12.43 0.27 7.98
N GLU A 41 -12.76 -0.98 8.26
CA GLU A 41 -11.76 -2.00 8.60
C GLU A 41 -10.80 -2.18 7.41
N ILE A 42 -9.50 -2.15 7.68
CA ILE A 42 -8.46 -2.27 6.65
C ILE A 42 -8.13 -3.77 6.50
N PRO A 43 -8.15 -4.32 5.28
CA PRO A 43 -7.79 -5.71 5.05
C PRO A 43 -6.36 -6.01 5.49
N GLY A 44 -6.13 -7.16 6.12
CA GLY A 44 -4.83 -7.54 6.66
C GLY A 44 -4.25 -6.57 7.69
N GLU A 45 -2.93 -6.59 7.87
CA GLU A 45 -2.26 -5.72 8.85
C GLU A 45 -1.92 -4.36 8.25
N PHE A 46 -2.34 -3.28 8.92
CA PHE A 46 -2.11 -1.93 8.44
C PHE A 46 -0.78 -1.34 8.92
N PHE A 47 0.03 -0.86 7.98
CA PHE A 47 1.22 -0.05 8.23
C PHE A 47 1.01 1.36 7.68
N ARG A 48 1.14 2.37 8.56
CA ARG A 48 1.13 3.77 8.14
C ARG A 48 2.46 4.09 7.45
N CYS A 49 2.40 4.54 6.21
CA CYS A 49 3.56 5.03 5.47
C CYS A 49 3.10 5.98 4.36
N ASP A 50 3.76 7.14 4.27
CA ASP A 50 3.77 7.93 3.03
C ASP A 50 4.83 7.39 2.08
N ILE A 51 4.40 6.85 0.94
CA ILE A 51 5.30 6.20 -0.02
C ILE A 51 6.19 7.17 -0.79
N THR A 52 5.89 8.48 -0.75
CA THR A 52 6.77 9.52 -1.31
C THR A 52 7.95 9.82 -0.39
N ASN A 53 7.88 9.40 0.88
CA ASN A 53 8.95 9.58 1.85
C ASN A 53 9.84 8.33 1.94
N GLU A 54 11.02 8.40 1.32
CA GLU A 54 11.96 7.27 1.25
C GLU A 54 12.35 6.72 2.64
N LYS A 55 12.44 7.59 3.66
CA LYS A 55 12.76 7.16 5.02
C LYS A 55 11.63 6.32 5.62
N GLU A 56 10.38 6.77 5.47
CA GLU A 56 9.21 6.01 5.94
C GLU A 56 9.08 4.67 5.22
N VAL A 57 9.36 4.63 3.92
CA VAL A 57 9.37 3.38 3.13
C VAL A 57 10.40 2.41 3.69
N LYS A 58 11.65 2.85 3.91
CA LYS A 58 12.72 2.00 4.48
C LYS A 58 12.35 1.47 5.86
N GLU A 59 11.79 2.31 6.73
CA GLU A 59 11.37 1.92 8.09
C GLU A 59 10.20 0.92 8.05
N THR A 60 9.25 1.12 7.14
CA THR A 60 8.08 0.24 6.96
C THR A 60 8.50 -1.13 6.42
N VAL A 61 9.31 -1.16 5.36
CA VAL A 61 9.84 -2.41 4.80
C VAL A 61 10.67 -3.17 5.84
N LYS A 62 11.52 -2.47 6.60
CA LYS A 62 12.26 -3.09 7.71
C LYS A 62 11.33 -3.70 8.76
N SER A 63 10.27 -3.00 9.13
CA SER A 63 9.28 -3.50 10.10
C SER A 63 8.55 -4.74 9.59
N VAL A 64 8.16 -4.73 8.31
CA VAL A 64 7.55 -5.88 7.63
C VAL A 64 8.51 -7.07 7.60
N ILE A 65 9.76 -6.88 7.16
CA ILE A 65 10.75 -7.96 7.11
C ILE A 65 11.07 -8.49 8.50
N ASN A 66 11.18 -7.61 9.51
CA ASN A 66 11.43 -8.05 10.89
C ASN A 66 10.29 -8.92 11.43
N LYS A 67 9.04 -8.62 11.06
CA LYS A 67 7.85 -9.30 11.56
C LYS A 67 7.50 -10.57 10.78
N TYR A 68 7.61 -10.53 9.46
CA TYR A 68 7.15 -11.60 8.57
C TYR A 68 8.29 -12.35 7.86
N HIS A 69 9.52 -11.88 7.99
CA HIS A 69 10.76 -12.47 7.44
C HIS A 69 10.84 -12.56 5.91
N ARG A 70 9.78 -12.18 5.19
CA ARG A 70 9.70 -12.18 3.73
C ARG A 70 8.68 -11.15 3.23
N ILE A 71 8.83 -10.77 1.97
CA ILE A 71 7.80 -10.13 1.15
C ILE A 71 7.82 -10.91 -0.17
N ASP A 72 6.70 -11.51 -0.52
CA ASP A 72 6.61 -12.38 -1.70
C ASP A 72 6.03 -11.66 -2.90
N VAL A 73 5.09 -10.76 -2.63
CA VAL A 73 4.41 -9.96 -3.65
C VAL A 73 4.33 -8.52 -3.15
N LEU A 74 4.64 -7.59 -4.05
CA LEU A 74 4.40 -6.17 -3.87
C LEU A 74 3.42 -5.71 -4.94
N ILE A 75 2.30 -5.13 -4.51
CA ILE A 75 1.28 -4.55 -5.38
C ILE A 75 1.28 -3.03 -5.16
N ASN A 76 1.71 -2.29 -6.19
CA ASN A 76 1.76 -0.84 -6.16
C ASN A 76 0.42 -0.24 -6.59
N CYS A 77 -0.50 -0.02 -5.64
CA CYS A 77 -1.80 0.62 -5.90
C CYS A 77 -1.91 2.05 -5.33
N ALA A 78 -0.93 2.53 -4.56
CA ALA A 78 -0.88 3.93 -4.18
C ALA A 78 -0.64 4.80 -5.42
N GLY A 79 -1.49 5.80 -5.60
CA GLY A 79 -1.39 6.73 -6.72
C GLY A 79 -2.24 7.96 -6.50
N VAL A 80 -1.88 9.01 -7.21
CA VAL A 80 -2.65 10.25 -7.34
C VAL A 80 -2.89 10.48 -8.82
N MET A 81 -4.00 11.13 -9.16
CA MET A 81 -4.33 11.49 -10.53
C MET A 81 -4.21 13.01 -10.67
N LEU A 82 -3.49 13.45 -11.70
CA LEU A 82 -3.45 14.84 -12.12
C LEU A 82 -4.72 15.12 -12.93
N TYR A 83 -5.52 16.09 -12.48
CA TYR A 83 -6.84 16.39 -13.09
C TYR A 83 -6.80 17.60 -14.05
N ASN A 84 -5.68 18.30 -14.13
CA ASN A 84 -5.55 19.52 -14.92
C ASN A 84 -5.20 19.22 -16.39
N ASP A 85 -5.49 20.17 -17.29
CA ASP A 85 -5.04 20.06 -18.68
C ASP A 85 -3.51 20.07 -18.71
N LEU A 86 -2.89 19.27 -19.60
CA LEU A 86 -1.43 19.17 -19.71
C LEU A 86 -0.75 20.55 -19.84
N THR A 87 -1.37 21.49 -20.57
CA THR A 87 -0.82 22.84 -20.79
C THR A 87 -1.05 23.80 -19.63
N LYS A 88 -1.86 23.41 -18.64
CA LYS A 88 -2.25 24.22 -17.47
C LYS A 88 -1.70 23.65 -16.15
N ALA A 89 -1.25 22.40 -16.16
CA ALA A 89 -0.67 21.75 -15.01
C ALA A 89 0.59 22.48 -14.54
N THR A 90 0.72 22.67 -13.23
CA THR A 90 1.95 23.20 -12.62
C THR A 90 2.99 22.09 -12.47
N ILE A 91 4.27 22.46 -12.35
CA ILE A 91 5.35 21.47 -12.08
C ILE A 91 5.08 20.73 -10.76
N GLU A 92 4.58 21.44 -9.75
CA GLU A 92 4.23 20.87 -8.45
C GLU A 92 3.13 19.78 -8.55
N GLU A 93 2.25 19.83 -9.55
CA GLU A 93 1.27 18.76 -9.77
C GLU A 93 1.89 17.46 -10.32
N PHE A 94 3.11 17.52 -10.88
CA PHE A 94 3.87 16.37 -11.38
C PHE A 94 4.85 15.76 -10.36
N GLU A 95 5.14 16.49 -9.26
CA GLU A 95 6.05 16.08 -8.20
C GLU A 95 5.32 15.42 -7.02
#